data_AF-A0A961XXZ4-F1
#
_entry.id   AF-A0A961XXZ4-F1
#
_cell.length_a   1.000
_cell.length_b   1.000
_cell.length_c   1.000
_cell.angle_alpha   90.00
_cell.angle_beta   90.00
_cell.angle_gamma   90.00
#
_symmetry.space_group_name_H-M   'P 1'
#
loop_
_entity.id
_entity.type
_entity.pdbx_description
1 polymer ?
#
loop_
_entity_poly.entity_id
_entity_poly.type
_entity_poly.pdbx_seq_one_letter_code
_entity_poly.pdbx_strand_id
1 'polypeptide(L)'
;DETVRCLATQSVGLDDVPDEGAEILVRKTANLHTGGSIHDVTDIVHPELVAAACRASRAIGIPVVGIDFMVHAPDKTDYVFIEANERPGLANHEPQPTAERYLDLLFPMSRVRHGEETTEA
;
A
#
# COMPACT_ATOMS: atom_id res chain seq x y z
N ASP A 1 6.87 -9.31 26.52
CA ASP A 1 6.85 -9.21 25.05
C ASP A 1 5.51 -8.61 24.62
N GLU A 2 5.47 -7.82 23.54
CA GLU A 2 4.25 -7.15 23.05
C GLU A 2 3.16 -8.15 22.64
N THR A 3 3.57 -9.31 22.12
CA THR A 3 2.64 -10.39 21.79
C THR A 3 1.88 -10.87 23.01
N VAL A 4 2.59 -11.20 24.09
CA VAL A 4 1.97 -11.63 25.36
C VAL A 4 1.02 -10.56 25.92
N ARG A 5 1.37 -9.28 25.79
CA ARG A 5 0.50 -8.17 26.19
C ARG A 5 -0.79 -8.12 25.37
N CYS A 6 -0.72 -8.28 24.04
CA CYS A 6 -1.90 -8.27 23.17
C CYS A 6 -2.82 -9.47 23.44
N LEU A 7 -2.24 -10.65 23.65
CA LEU A 7 -3.00 -11.84 24.04
C LEU A 7 -3.72 -11.64 25.38
N ALA A 8 -3.01 -11.11 26.39
CA ALA A 8 -3.60 -10.83 27.70
C ALA A 8 -4.76 -9.82 27.65
N THR A 9 -4.73 -8.83 26.74
CA THR A 9 -5.88 -7.90 26.57
C THR A 9 -7.13 -8.56 26.01
N GLN A 10 -6.99 -9.75 25.41
CA GLN A 10 -8.09 -10.56 24.89
C GLN A 10 -8.37 -11.78 25.79
N SER A 11 -7.75 -11.85 26.97
CA SER A 11 -7.83 -12.99 27.90
C SER A 11 -7.38 -14.32 27.29
N VAL A 12 -6.39 -14.28 26.39
CA VAL A 12 -5.78 -15.45 25.76
C VAL A 12 -4.34 -15.62 26.23
N GLY A 13 -3.89 -16.86 26.43
CA GLY A 13 -2.52 -17.27 26.73
C GLY A 13 -1.79 -17.87 25.52
N LEU A 14 -0.48 -18.07 25.63
CA LEU A 14 0.33 -18.67 24.55
C LEU A 14 0.01 -20.15 24.32
N ASP A 15 -0.46 -20.84 25.36
CA ASP A 15 -0.77 -22.28 25.33
C ASP A 15 -2.26 -22.56 25.03
N ASP A 16 -3.07 -21.51 24.86
CA ASP A 16 -4.49 -21.64 24.55
C ASP A 16 -4.69 -22.07 23.10
N VAL A 17 -5.69 -22.92 22.87
CA VAL A 17 -6.10 -23.35 21.53
C VAL A 17 -7.36 -22.58 21.15
N PRO A 18 -7.32 -21.70 20.14
CA PRO A 18 -8.51 -20.98 19.68
C PRO A 18 -9.53 -21.90 19.03
N ASP A 19 -10.80 -21.50 19.13
CA ASP A 19 -11.87 -22.10 18.34
C ASP A 19 -11.62 -21.90 16.84
N GLU A 20 -12.17 -22.80 16.02
CA GLU A 20 -12.06 -22.72 14.57
C GLU A 20 -12.64 -21.39 14.05
N GLY A 21 -11.84 -20.66 13.28
CA GLY A 21 -12.22 -19.36 12.71
C GLY A 21 -12.03 -18.15 13.64
N ALA A 22 -11.52 -18.33 14.86
CA ALA A 22 -11.24 -17.20 15.75
C ALA A 22 -10.03 -16.37 15.25
N GLU A 23 -10.21 -15.05 15.15
CA GLU A 23 -9.14 -14.10 14.87
C GLU A 23 -8.55 -13.56 16.19
N ILE A 24 -7.24 -13.74 16.40
CA ILE A 24 -6.54 -13.25 17.58
C ILE A 24 -5.53 -12.19 17.17
N LEU A 25 -5.68 -10.97 17.71
CA LEU A 25 -4.73 -9.91 17.48
C LEU A 25 -3.45 -10.17 18.29
N VAL A 26 -2.36 -10.54 17.62
CA VAL A 26 -1.08 -10.81 18.28
C VAL A 26 -0.20 -9.57 18.44
N ARG A 27 -0.46 -8.49 17.68
CA ARG A 27 0.24 -7.20 17.77
C ARG A 27 -0.68 -6.05 17.35
N LYS A 28 -0.53 -4.87 17.94
CA LYS A 28 -1.32 -3.68 17.58
C LYS A 28 -0.90 -3.00 16.29
N THR A 29 0.37 -3.14 15.92
CA THR A 29 0.94 -2.50 14.72
C THR A 29 0.95 -3.47 13.56
N ALA A 30 0.38 -3.07 12.43
CA ALA A 30 0.39 -3.84 11.19
C ALA A 30 1.69 -3.63 10.39
N ASN A 31 2.83 -3.97 10.98
CA ASN A 31 4.14 -3.89 10.31
C ASN A 31 4.45 -5.19 9.59
N LEU A 32 4.69 -5.13 8.27
CA LEU A 32 4.99 -6.29 7.42
C LEU A 32 6.16 -7.13 7.97
N HIS A 33 7.26 -6.49 8.36
CA HIS A 33 8.45 -7.17 8.89
C HIS A 33 8.22 -7.88 10.23
N THR A 34 7.06 -7.65 10.86
CA THR A 34 6.65 -8.32 12.10
C THR A 34 5.46 -9.26 11.93
N GLY A 35 5.15 -9.63 10.69
CA GLY A 35 4.08 -10.57 10.36
C GLY A 35 2.72 -9.94 10.05
N GLY A 36 2.65 -8.62 9.85
CA GLY A 36 1.44 -7.97 9.33
C GLY A 36 1.20 -8.33 7.85
N SER A 37 -0.04 -8.20 7.39
CA SER A 37 -0.40 -8.36 5.98
C SER A 37 -0.47 -7.01 5.25
N ILE A 38 -0.26 -7.05 3.94
CA ILE A 38 -0.55 -5.95 3.03
C ILE A 38 -1.63 -6.44 2.07
N HIS A 39 -2.60 -5.59 1.79
CA HIS A 39 -3.67 -5.87 0.85
C HIS A 39 -3.63 -4.81 -0.26
N ASP A 40 -3.52 -5.25 -1.51
CA ASP A 40 -3.71 -4.35 -2.64
C ASP A 40 -5.18 -3.93 -2.71
N VAL A 41 -5.43 -2.63 -2.67
CA VAL A 41 -6.76 -2.03 -2.73
C VAL A 41 -6.93 -1.13 -3.96
N THR A 42 -5.98 -1.15 -4.91
CA THR A 42 -5.91 -0.24 -6.05
C THR A 42 -7.25 -0.13 -6.79
N ASP A 43 -7.93 -1.25 -7.04
CA ASP A 43 -9.19 -1.28 -7.79
C ASP A 43 -10.39 -0.67 -7.06
N ILE A 44 -10.30 -0.55 -5.73
CA ILE A 44 -11.38 -0.04 -4.88
C ILE A 44 -11.08 1.33 -4.27
N VAL A 45 -9.88 1.88 -4.48
CA VAL A 45 -9.51 3.20 -3.94
C VAL A 45 -10.43 4.27 -4.55
N HIS A 46 -11.03 5.08 -3.69
CA HIS A 46 -11.90 6.15 -4.13
C HIS A 46 -11.12 7.20 -4.96
N PRO A 47 -11.64 7.66 -6.11
CA PRO A 47 -10.94 8.61 -7.00
C PRO A 47 -10.51 9.92 -6.32
N GLU A 48 -11.25 10.39 -5.32
CA GLU A 48 -10.86 11.58 -4.52
C GLU A 48 -9.54 11.39 -3.77
N LEU A 49 -9.27 10.19 -3.23
CA LEU A 49 -8.00 9.89 -2.55
C LEU A 49 -6.85 9.90 -3.55
N VAL A 50 -7.06 9.32 -4.74
CA VAL A 50 -6.08 9.35 -5.85
C VAL A 50 -5.82 10.80 -6.27
N ALA A 51 -6.87 11.60 -6.46
CA ALA A 51 -6.74 13.00 -6.83
C ALA A 51 -5.99 13.80 -5.77
N ALA A 52 -6.25 13.54 -4.48
CA ALA A 52 -5.55 14.15 -3.36
C ALA A 52 -4.05 13.79 -3.36
N ALA A 53 -3.69 12.52 -3.52
CA ALA A 53 -2.30 12.07 -3.61
C ALA A 53 -1.57 12.75 -4.79
N CYS A 54 -2.20 12.78 -5.97
CA CYS A 54 -1.62 13.43 -7.13
C CYS A 54 -1.46 14.96 -6.95
N ARG A 55 -2.42 15.63 -6.27
CA ARG A 55 -2.29 17.06 -5.92
C ARG A 55 -1.12 17.28 -4.97
N ALA A 56 -0.98 16.45 -3.93
CA ALA A 56 0.11 16.53 -2.97
C ALA A 56 1.47 16.34 -3.65
N SER A 57 1.63 15.29 -4.45
CA SER A 57 2.86 15.04 -5.23
C SER A 57 3.27 16.24 -6.09
N ARG A 58 2.33 16.82 -6.85
CA ARG A 58 2.58 18.02 -7.66
C ARG A 58 2.97 19.24 -6.83
N ALA A 59 2.34 19.43 -5.68
CA ALA A 59 2.62 20.57 -4.80
C ALA A 59 4.01 20.48 -4.16
N ILE A 60 4.44 19.27 -3.79
CA ILE A 60 5.76 19.03 -3.17
C ILE A 60 6.88 19.04 -4.25
N GLY A 61 6.54 18.75 -5.50
CA GLY A 61 7.49 18.80 -6.61
C GLY A 61 8.45 17.59 -6.65
N ILE A 62 8.05 16.48 -6.04
CA ILE A 62 8.81 15.22 -6.06
C ILE A 62 8.21 14.31 -7.14
N PRO A 63 8.99 13.90 -8.15
CA PRO A 63 8.49 13.10 -9.29
C PRO A 63 7.89 11.75 -8.89
N VAL A 64 8.45 11.11 -7.85
CA VAL A 64 7.95 9.83 -7.30
C VAL A 64 7.94 9.93 -5.79
N VAL A 65 6.75 9.80 -5.22
CA VAL A 65 6.51 9.97 -3.79
C VAL A 65 5.40 9.02 -3.35
N GLY A 66 5.58 8.36 -2.21
CA GLY A 66 4.51 7.64 -1.52
C GLY A 66 3.71 8.61 -0.67
N ILE A 67 2.40 8.63 -0.83
CA ILE A 67 1.50 9.48 -0.04
C ILE A 67 0.71 8.60 0.91
N ASP A 68 0.85 8.86 2.21
CA ASP A 68 0.19 8.07 3.23
C ASP A 68 -0.99 8.85 3.81
N PHE A 69 -2.15 8.20 3.76
CA PHE A 69 -3.39 8.69 4.32
C PHE A 69 -3.87 7.79 5.45
N MET A 70 -4.47 8.41 6.47
CA MET A 70 -5.43 7.72 7.32
C MET A 70 -6.82 7.88 6.72
N VAL A 71 -7.50 6.76 6.48
CA VAL A 71 -8.85 6.72 5.91
C VAL A 71 -9.72 5.77 6.72
N HIS A 72 -11.04 6.02 6.73
CA HIS A 72 -11.98 5.09 7.35
C HIS A 72 -12.12 3.78 6.55
N ALA A 73 -12.09 3.88 5.23
CA ALA A 73 -12.07 2.76 4.29
C ALA A 73 -11.54 3.24 2.93
N PRO A 74 -10.94 2.36 2.11
CA PRO A 74 -10.32 2.75 0.83
C PRO A 74 -11.32 3.27 -0.20
N ASP A 75 -12.59 2.88 -0.13
CA ASP A 75 -13.68 3.29 -1.04
C ASP A 75 -14.40 4.58 -0.58
N LYS A 76 -13.92 5.24 0.48
CA LYS A 76 -14.51 6.47 1.03
C LYS A 76 -13.67 7.70 0.70
N THR A 77 -14.31 8.86 0.80
CA THR A 77 -13.71 10.16 0.46
C THR A 77 -12.94 10.82 1.59
N ASP A 78 -13.29 10.53 2.85
CA ASP A 78 -12.70 11.22 4.00
C ASP A 78 -11.29 10.70 4.29
N TYR A 79 -10.33 11.63 4.40
CA TYR A 79 -8.93 11.31 4.65
C TYR A 79 -8.23 12.34 5.54
N VAL A 80 -7.17 11.88 6.21
CA VAL A 80 -6.17 12.73 6.86
C VAL A 80 -4.81 12.42 6.23
N PHE A 81 -4.12 13.45 5.74
CA PHE A 81 -2.75 13.33 5.25
C PHE A 81 -1.77 13.14 6.42
N ILE A 82 -0.93 12.11 6.34
CA ILE A 82 0.09 11.81 7.35
C ILE A 82 1.47 12.23 6.86
N GLU A 83 1.91 11.65 5.73
CA GLU A 83 3.27 11.83 5.23
C GLU A 83 3.37 11.76 3.70
N ALA A 84 4.49 12.29 3.20
CA ALA A 84 4.92 12.16 1.83
C ALA A 84 6.36 11.66 1.83
N ASN A 85 6.56 10.39 1.44
CA ASN A 85 7.84 9.70 1.47
C ASN A 85 8.51 9.74 0.10
N GLU A 86 9.69 10.36 0.00
CA GLU A 86 10.45 10.51 -1.25
C GLU A 86 11.18 9.24 -1.69
N ARG A 87 11.17 8.18 -0.87
CA ARG A 87 11.74 6.86 -1.17
C ARG A 87 10.73 5.74 -0.86
N PRO A 88 9.60 5.69 -1.60
CA PRO A 88 8.58 4.67 -1.37
C PRO A 88 9.11 3.27 -1.69
N GLY A 89 8.70 2.28 -0.91
CA GLY A 89 9.02 0.88 -1.17
C GLY A 89 8.21 0.35 -2.35
N LEU A 90 8.84 0.15 -3.51
CA LEU A 90 8.13 -0.25 -4.74
C LEU A 90 7.58 -1.68 -4.67
N ALA A 91 8.31 -2.60 -4.03
CA ALA A 91 7.95 -4.03 -3.97
C ALA A 91 6.71 -4.31 -3.12
N ASN A 92 6.33 -3.42 -2.21
CA ASN A 92 5.16 -3.61 -1.34
C ASN A 92 3.82 -3.47 -2.09
N HIS A 93 3.85 -3.05 -3.35
CA HIS A 93 2.68 -2.78 -4.18
C HIS A 93 2.39 -3.87 -5.21
N GLU A 94 2.98 -5.06 -5.11
CA GLU A 94 2.62 -6.19 -5.97
C GLU A 94 1.12 -6.50 -5.86
N PRO A 95 0.39 -6.77 -6.96
CA PRO A 95 0.85 -7.01 -8.34
C PRO A 95 1.02 -5.76 -9.22
N GLN A 96 0.86 -4.55 -8.69
CA GLN A 96 0.94 -3.34 -9.50
C GLN A 96 2.35 -3.14 -10.07
N PRO A 97 2.49 -2.67 -11.32
CA PRO A 97 3.78 -2.57 -12.01
C PRO A 97 4.59 -1.33 -11.57
N THR A 98 4.65 -1.04 -10.27
CA THR A 98 5.26 0.20 -9.73
C THR A 98 6.73 0.36 -10.12
N ALA A 99 7.51 -0.72 -10.08
CA ALA A 99 8.91 -0.73 -10.49
C ALA A 99 9.08 -0.47 -11.99
N GLU A 100 8.26 -1.11 -12.83
CA GLU A 100 8.23 -0.88 -14.28
C GLU A 100 7.87 0.57 -14.59
N ARG A 101 6.80 1.10 -13.97
CA ARG A 101 6.38 2.50 -14.17
C ARG A 101 7.41 3.51 -13.70
N TYR A 102 8.19 3.17 -12.67
CA TYR A 102 9.29 4.01 -12.23
C TYR A 102 10.44 4.02 -13.25
N LEU A 103 10.81 2.85 -13.80
CA LEU A 103 11.81 2.77 -14.87
C LEU A 103 11.36 3.50 -16.13
N ASP A 104 10.08 3.39 -16.51
CA ASP A 104 9.46 4.12 -17.62
C ASP A 104 9.57 5.64 -17.46
N LEU A 105 9.45 6.14 -16.22
CA LEU A 105 9.60 7.56 -15.90
C LEU A 105 11.06 8.01 -16.06
N LEU A 106 12.02 7.20 -15.60
CA LEU A 106 13.46 7.52 -15.64
C LEU A 106 14.04 7.39 -17.06
N PHE A 107 13.57 6.40 -17.83
CA PHE A 107 14.07 6.06 -19.15
C PHE A 107 12.93 6.03 -20.18
N PRO A 108 12.31 7.18 -20.49
CA PRO A 108 11.13 7.21 -21.36
C PRO A 108 11.37 6.69 -22.78
N MET A 109 12.62 6.65 -23.23
CA MET A 109 13.01 6.12 -24.55
C MET A 109 13.16 4.60 -24.59
N SER A 110 13.25 3.92 -23.44
CA SER A 110 13.33 2.45 -23.38
C SER A 110 11.97 1.78 -23.22
N ARG A 111 10.88 2.57 -23.20
CA ARG A 111 9.52 2.06 -23.02
C ARG A 111 9.13 1.16 -24.19
N VAL A 112 8.76 -0.07 -23.90
CA VAL A 112 8.18 -0.97 -24.91
C VAL A 112 6.79 -0.44 -25.26
N ARG A 113 6.61 0.02 -26.50
CA ARG A 113 5.30 0.44 -26.99
C ARG A 113 4.45 -0.81 -27.23
N HIS A 114 3.65 -1.21 -26.26
CA HIS A 114 2.60 -2.20 -26.48
C HIS A 114 1.51 -1.57 -27.37
N GLY A 115 1.68 -1.65 -28.70
CA GLY A 115 0.69 -1.14 -29.66
C GLY A 115 1.14 -0.83 -31.10
N GLU A 116 2.39 -1.07 -31.50
CA GLU A 116 2.76 -0.99 -32.92
C GLU A 116 2.81 -2.41 -33.51
N GLU A 117 1.63 -2.98 -33.81
CA GLU A 117 1.54 -4.04 -34.81
C GLU A 117 2.06 -3.48 -36.13
N THR A 118 3.20 -4.00 -36.58
CA THR A 118 3.74 -3.79 -37.91
C THR A 118 2.72 -4.28 -38.93
N THR A 119 1.85 -3.40 -39.39
CA THR A 119 1.18 -3.57 -40.69
C THR A 119 2.21 -3.16 -41.75
N GLU A 120 3.09 -4.08 -42.14
CA GLU A 120 3.80 -3.97 -43.41
C GLU A 120 2.89 -4.48 -44.52
N ALA A 121 2.68 -3.61 -45.50
CA ALA A 121 2.02 -3.86 -46.78
C ALA A 121 2.97 -4.55 -47.77
#